data_AF-A0A2U3KUI8-F1
#
_entry.id   AF-A0A2U3KUI8-F1
#
_cell.length_a   1.000
_cell.length_b   1.000
_cell.length_c   1.000
_cell.angle_alpha   90.00
_cell.angle_beta   90.00
_cell.angle_gamma   90.00
#
_symmetry.space_group_name_H-M   'P 1'
#
loop_
_entity.id
_entity.type
_entity.pdbx_description
1 polymer ?
#
loop_
_entity_poly.entity_id
_entity_poly.type
_entity_poly.pdbx_seq_one_letter_code
_entity_poly.pdbx_strand_id
1 'polypeptide(L)'
;MPKSPGFILGVSVVALAAVLPLSAQEQQPANPPSTQPQVQVHMLNVCTPSADEQKEIAAALARIPKQPLFSADFEVSRGRSTLTDMPNFLQPGQNGHVAGEPSVASYVRIRREFSVQALFSSVQYSFSNDGQNMIETLVLHVRDPKELIEVSLEDSASSVTTAEAMLAANTPASRVRLERFGKSSVALARCLAAEGGPAPDQSAYEPLFRGASEVLANYRVLLGVRKTVPEELAKISGAKPKAATKSGQTRSGDEKK
;
A
#
# COMPACT_ATOMS: atom_id res chain seq x y z
N MET A 1 -22.11 0.67 -64.97
CA MET A 1 -23.42 0.76 -65.67
C MET A 1 -23.39 -0.22 -66.83
N PRO A 2 -24.48 -0.91 -67.26
CA PRO A 2 -25.91 -0.65 -67.02
C PRO A 2 -26.74 -1.91 -66.61
N LYS A 3 -27.79 -1.76 -65.80
CA LYS A 3 -29.25 -1.70 -66.11
C LYS A 3 -29.96 -3.06 -66.34
N SER A 4 -30.99 -3.24 -65.49
CA SER A 4 -32.22 -4.05 -65.49
C SER A 4 -32.83 -4.34 -66.88
N PRO A 5 -33.77 -5.31 -67.08
CA PRO A 5 -35.05 -5.56 -66.35
C PRO A 5 -35.26 -7.08 -66.03
N GLY A 6 -36.28 -7.63 -65.33
CA GLY A 6 -37.70 -7.32 -65.14
C GLY A 6 -38.56 -8.37 -65.89
N PHE A 7 -39.54 -8.98 -65.19
CA PHE A 7 -40.64 -9.89 -65.66
C PHE A 7 -40.27 -11.39 -65.88
N ILE A 8 -41.05 -12.43 -65.54
CA ILE A 8 -42.37 -12.64 -64.89
C ILE A 8 -42.59 -14.17 -64.67
N LEU A 9 -43.50 -14.55 -63.76
CA LEU A 9 -44.20 -15.87 -63.59
C LEU A 9 -43.34 -17.12 -63.28
N GLY A 10 -43.70 -18.03 -62.37
CA GLY A 10 -44.91 -18.22 -61.59
C GLY A 10 -44.90 -19.62 -60.95
N VAL A 11 -46.02 -19.94 -60.30
CA VAL A 11 -46.48 -21.26 -59.82
C VAL A 11 -46.26 -21.55 -58.33
N SER A 12 -47.41 -21.56 -57.65
CA SER A 12 -47.72 -21.92 -56.26
C SER A 12 -47.31 -23.33 -55.85
N VAL A 13 -46.97 -23.48 -54.56
CA VAL A 13 -47.31 -24.67 -53.76
C VAL A 13 -47.81 -24.20 -52.39
N VAL A 14 -48.98 -24.70 -52.01
CA VAL A 14 -49.70 -24.49 -50.74
C VAL A 14 -49.32 -25.61 -49.77
N ALA A 15 -48.99 -25.28 -48.52
CA ALA A 15 -49.18 -26.17 -47.34
C ALA A 15 -48.99 -25.33 -46.05
N LEU A 16 -50.07 -24.96 -45.37
CA LEU A 16 -50.76 -25.66 -44.26
C LEU A 16 -50.18 -25.29 -42.88
N ALA A 17 -50.92 -24.43 -42.18
CA ALA A 17 -50.70 -24.06 -40.78
C ALA A 17 -51.36 -25.10 -39.84
N ALA A 18 -50.67 -25.46 -38.76
CA ALA A 18 -51.22 -26.21 -37.64
C ALA A 18 -50.69 -25.63 -36.31
N VAL A 19 -51.55 -25.66 -35.30
CA VAL A 19 -51.51 -24.91 -34.04
C VAL A 19 -51.39 -25.90 -32.86
N LEU A 20 -50.67 -25.49 -31.79
CA LEU A 20 -50.55 -26.06 -30.40
C LEU A 20 -49.53 -27.20 -30.15
N PRO A 21 -49.04 -27.44 -28.89
CA PRO A 21 -49.40 -26.82 -27.60
C PRO A 21 -48.23 -26.30 -26.72
N LEU A 22 -48.61 -25.51 -25.72
CA LEU A 22 -47.84 -25.04 -24.56
C LEU A 22 -47.47 -26.23 -23.64
N SER A 23 -46.18 -26.41 -23.35
CA SER A 23 -45.70 -27.36 -22.33
C SER A 23 -45.20 -26.61 -21.10
N ALA A 24 -45.81 -26.91 -19.96
CA ALA A 24 -45.34 -26.55 -18.64
C ALA A 24 -44.03 -27.28 -18.33
N GLN A 25 -43.02 -26.56 -17.85
CA GLN A 25 -41.81 -27.16 -17.28
C GLN A 25 -41.76 -26.81 -15.79
N GLU A 26 -41.79 -27.84 -14.95
CA GLU A 26 -41.66 -27.76 -13.50
C GLU A 26 -40.39 -27.01 -13.11
N GLN A 27 -40.59 -25.98 -12.29
CA GLN A 27 -39.56 -25.15 -11.72
C GLN A 27 -38.96 -25.90 -10.53
N GLN A 28 -37.82 -26.55 -10.76
CA GLN A 28 -37.00 -27.12 -9.70
C GLN A 28 -36.59 -25.99 -8.73
N PRO A 29 -36.73 -26.17 -7.39
CA PRO A 29 -36.44 -25.10 -6.45
C PRO A 29 -34.99 -24.66 -6.60
N ALA A 30 -34.80 -23.38 -6.93
CA ALA A 30 -33.51 -22.73 -6.89
C ALA A 30 -32.97 -22.88 -5.45
N ASN A 31 -31.81 -23.53 -5.30
CA ASN A 31 -31.02 -23.38 -4.11
C ASN A 31 -30.78 -21.87 -3.90
N PRO A 32 -31.09 -21.30 -2.72
CA PRO A 32 -30.80 -19.90 -2.47
C PRO A 32 -29.30 -19.68 -2.68
N PRO A 33 -28.89 -18.64 -3.43
CA PRO A 33 -27.47 -18.33 -3.56
C PRO A 33 -26.92 -18.09 -2.15
N SER A 34 -26.02 -18.96 -1.71
CA SER A 34 -25.27 -18.75 -0.49
C SER A 34 -24.48 -17.46 -0.67
N THR A 35 -24.94 -16.37 -0.06
CA THR A 35 -24.29 -15.07 0.02
C THR A 35 -23.08 -15.11 0.96
N GLN A 36 -22.28 -16.17 0.91
CA GLN A 36 -20.96 -16.16 1.50
C GLN A 36 -20.00 -15.57 0.45
N PRO A 37 -19.35 -14.43 0.74
CA PRO A 37 -18.39 -13.85 -0.19
C PRO A 37 -17.30 -14.89 -0.48
N GLN A 38 -17.10 -15.22 -1.76
CA GLN A 38 -16.02 -16.10 -2.17
C GLN A 38 -14.69 -15.36 -1.91
N VAL A 39 -13.98 -15.76 -0.86
CA VAL A 39 -12.68 -15.19 -0.51
C VAL A 39 -11.59 -15.96 -1.27
N GLN A 40 -11.01 -15.34 -2.29
CA GLN A 40 -9.82 -15.88 -2.96
C GLN A 40 -8.57 -15.53 -2.16
N VAL A 41 -7.95 -16.53 -1.53
CA VAL A 41 -6.72 -16.36 -0.74
C VAL A 41 -5.51 -16.71 -1.61
N HIS A 42 -4.64 -15.74 -1.85
CA HIS A 42 -3.33 -15.97 -2.48
C HIS A 42 -2.27 -16.08 -1.39
N MET A 43 -1.69 -17.27 -1.23
CA MET A 43 -0.59 -17.49 -0.30
C MET A 43 0.74 -17.10 -0.95
N LEU A 44 1.51 -16.24 -0.28
CA LEU A 44 2.80 -15.73 -0.77
C LEU A 44 3.95 -16.33 0.04
N ASN A 45 4.97 -16.87 -0.63
CA ASN A 45 6.22 -17.28 0.04
C ASN A 45 7.14 -16.08 0.21
N VAL A 46 7.10 -15.46 1.38
CA VAL A 46 7.88 -14.23 1.65
C VAL A 46 9.25 -14.49 2.27
N CYS A 47 9.46 -15.66 2.87
CA CYS A 47 10.72 -15.97 3.57
C CYS A 47 11.77 -16.57 2.65
N THR A 48 11.34 -17.30 1.62
CA THR A 48 12.22 -18.06 0.73
C THR A 48 11.80 -17.91 -0.74
N PRO A 49 11.79 -16.67 -1.29
CA PRO A 49 11.38 -16.47 -2.67
C PRO A 49 12.29 -17.24 -3.63
N SER A 50 11.69 -17.75 -4.70
CA SER A 50 12.35 -18.48 -5.78
C SER A 50 13.40 -17.61 -6.50
N ALA A 51 14.29 -18.24 -7.26
CA ALA A 51 15.33 -17.53 -8.00
C ALA A 51 14.76 -16.53 -9.03
N ASP A 52 13.61 -16.82 -9.62
CA ASP A 52 12.97 -15.91 -10.56
C ASP A 52 12.30 -14.73 -9.85
N GLU A 53 11.66 -14.96 -8.70
CA GLU A 53 11.17 -13.89 -7.83
C GLU A 53 12.29 -12.96 -7.35
N GLN A 54 13.46 -13.51 -7.00
CA GLN A 54 14.64 -12.72 -6.65
C GLN A 54 15.10 -11.81 -7.80
N LYS A 55 15.11 -12.32 -9.04
CA LYS A 55 15.46 -11.52 -10.23
C LYS A 55 14.44 -10.40 -10.46
N GLU A 56 13.16 -10.69 -10.28
CA GLU A 56 12.09 -9.68 -10.39
C GLU A 56 12.28 -8.56 -9.35
N ILE A 57 12.55 -8.92 -8.09
CA ILE A 57 12.84 -7.96 -7.01
C ILE A 57 14.07 -7.11 -7.37
N ALA A 58 15.18 -7.76 -7.77
CA ALA A 58 16.39 -7.05 -8.15
C ALA A 58 16.16 -6.08 -9.33
N ALA A 59 15.44 -6.52 -10.35
CA ALA A 59 15.12 -5.71 -11.53
C ALA A 59 14.20 -4.52 -11.18
N ALA A 60 13.24 -4.72 -10.29
CA ALA A 60 12.36 -3.65 -9.82
C ALA A 60 13.14 -2.60 -9.00
N LEU A 61 13.97 -3.03 -8.05
CA LEU A 61 14.80 -2.13 -7.25
C LEU A 61 15.77 -1.33 -8.13
N ALA A 62 16.38 -1.95 -9.14
CA ALA A 62 17.31 -1.28 -10.06
C ALA A 62 16.65 -0.18 -10.92
N ARG A 63 15.33 -0.24 -11.12
CA ARG A 63 14.58 0.75 -11.90
C ARG A 63 14.18 1.98 -11.08
N ILE A 64 14.31 1.93 -9.75
CA ILE A 64 13.93 3.04 -8.88
C ILE A 64 14.91 4.21 -9.06
N PRO A 65 14.43 5.42 -9.41
CA PRO A 65 15.30 6.56 -9.64
C PRO A 65 15.95 7.00 -8.32
N LYS A 66 17.28 7.17 -8.35
CA LYS A 66 18.08 7.64 -7.20
C LYS A 66 17.95 9.15 -6.97
N GLN A 67 17.79 9.93 -8.04
CA GLN A 67 17.60 11.38 -7.99
C GLN A 67 16.42 11.76 -8.89
N PRO A 68 15.19 11.47 -8.45
CA PRO A 68 14.01 11.84 -9.20
C PRO A 68 13.79 13.34 -9.22
N LEU A 69 13.16 13.82 -10.29
CA LEU A 69 12.54 15.14 -10.34
C LEU A 69 11.09 15.02 -9.88
N PHE A 70 10.76 15.71 -8.80
CA PHE A 70 9.39 15.79 -8.30
C PHE A 70 8.68 17.01 -8.88
N SER A 71 7.36 16.91 -9.05
CA SER A 71 6.50 18.07 -9.22
C SER A 71 6.66 19.03 -8.04
N ALA A 72 6.41 20.33 -8.28
CA ALA A 72 6.51 21.36 -7.24
C ALA A 72 5.49 21.14 -6.12
N ASP A 73 4.28 20.70 -6.48
CA ASP A 73 3.21 20.42 -5.54
C ASP A 73 3.37 19.03 -4.91
N PHE A 74 3.07 18.94 -3.62
CA PHE A 74 3.07 17.69 -2.87
C PHE A 74 1.98 17.68 -1.80
N GLU A 75 1.55 16.48 -1.41
CA GLU A 75 0.55 16.28 -0.37
C GLU A 75 1.22 15.77 0.91
N VAL A 76 0.81 16.35 2.04
CA VAL A 76 1.08 15.79 3.37
C VAL A 76 -0.24 15.60 4.08
N SER A 77 -0.60 14.34 4.33
CA SER A 77 -1.78 13.94 5.09
C SER A 77 -1.37 13.38 6.45
N ARG A 78 -2.19 13.64 7.47
CA ARG A 78 -1.99 13.13 8.83
C ARG A 78 -3.33 12.79 9.45
N GLY A 79 -3.36 11.81 10.35
CA GLY A 79 -4.62 11.43 10.99
C GLY A 79 -4.47 10.32 12.02
N ARG A 80 -5.63 9.83 12.47
CA ARG A 80 -5.75 8.63 13.30
C ARG A 80 -6.58 7.61 12.55
N SER A 81 -6.06 6.39 12.45
CA SER A 81 -6.80 5.23 11.97
C SER A 81 -7.27 4.42 13.16
N THR A 82 -8.50 3.91 13.10
CA THR A 82 -9.08 3.03 14.12
C THR A 82 -9.52 1.74 13.44
N LEU A 83 -8.95 0.61 13.84
CA LEU A 83 -9.43 -0.71 13.44
C LEU A 83 -10.27 -1.28 14.59
N THR A 84 -11.60 -1.25 14.43
CA THR A 84 -12.56 -1.73 15.44
C THR A 84 -12.79 -3.24 15.36
N ASP A 85 -12.65 -3.83 14.17
CA ASP A 85 -12.83 -5.26 13.92
C ASP A 85 -11.56 -5.83 13.30
N MET A 86 -10.69 -6.45 14.11
CA MET A 86 -9.58 -7.23 13.59
C MET A 86 -10.06 -8.67 13.38
N PRO A 87 -10.19 -9.17 12.14
CA PRO A 87 -10.62 -10.54 11.90
C PRO A 87 -9.62 -11.51 12.53
N ASN A 88 -10.10 -12.51 13.27
CA ASN A 88 -9.27 -13.53 13.94
C ASN A 88 -8.23 -14.23 13.03
N PHE A 89 -8.39 -14.16 11.71
CA PHE A 89 -7.46 -14.71 10.72
C PHE A 89 -6.12 -13.94 10.61
N LEU A 90 -6.04 -12.67 11.03
CA LEU A 90 -4.79 -11.89 10.99
C LEU A 90 -3.88 -12.11 12.21
N GLN A 91 -4.15 -13.13 13.04
CA GLN A 91 -3.32 -13.49 14.18
C GLN A 91 -2.36 -14.67 13.85
N PRO A 92 -1.19 -14.40 13.26
CA PRO A 92 0.00 -15.19 13.55
C PRO A 92 0.97 -14.34 14.39
N GLY A 93 1.11 -14.68 15.67
CA GLY A 93 2.27 -14.30 16.49
C GLY A 93 2.32 -12.91 17.13
N GLN A 94 1.27 -12.08 17.04
CA GLN A 94 1.24 -10.77 17.72
C GLN A 94 0.62 -10.87 19.11
N ASN A 95 1.45 -11.22 20.10
CA ASN A 95 1.13 -11.05 21.52
C ASN A 95 1.11 -9.55 21.86
N GLY A 96 -0.04 -8.90 21.78
CA GLY A 96 -0.16 -7.50 22.22
C GLY A 96 -1.53 -6.85 22.04
N HIS A 97 -2.41 -7.40 21.20
CA HIS A 97 -3.75 -6.85 21.02
C HIS A 97 -4.78 -7.65 21.81
N VAL A 98 -5.45 -7.00 22.76
CA VAL A 98 -6.58 -7.59 23.51
C VAL A 98 -7.77 -7.61 22.56
N ALA A 99 -8.29 -8.81 22.27
CA ALA A 99 -9.48 -8.96 21.44
C ALA A 99 -10.63 -8.10 21.99
N GLY A 100 -11.14 -7.17 21.17
CA GLY A 100 -12.25 -6.29 21.53
C GLY A 100 -11.89 -4.83 21.80
N GLU A 101 -10.61 -4.45 21.89
CA GLU A 101 -10.20 -3.04 21.94
C GLU A 101 -9.84 -2.50 20.53
N PRO A 102 -10.26 -1.27 20.18
CA PRO A 102 -9.93 -0.70 18.88
C PRO A 102 -8.43 -0.43 18.77
N SER A 103 -7.78 -0.94 17.73
CA SER A 103 -6.40 -0.59 17.41
C SER A 103 -6.36 0.83 16.86
N VAL A 104 -5.72 1.76 17.57
CA VAL A 104 -5.62 3.17 17.15
C VAL A 104 -4.20 3.50 16.72
N ALA A 105 -4.00 3.83 15.44
CA ALA A 105 -2.72 4.24 14.90
C ALA A 105 -2.73 5.71 14.49
N SER A 106 -1.77 6.49 14.96
CA SER A 106 -1.50 7.83 14.40
C SER A 106 -0.63 7.68 13.16
N TYR A 107 -0.95 8.39 12.08
CA TYR A 107 -0.19 8.28 10.83
C TYR A 107 0.14 9.64 10.21
N VAL A 108 1.23 9.64 9.44
CA VAL A 108 1.62 10.73 8.53
C VAL A 108 1.94 10.10 7.18
N ARG A 109 1.52 10.75 6.10
CA ARG A 109 1.72 10.32 4.73
C ARG A 109 2.20 11.49 3.89
N ILE A 110 3.28 11.29 3.15
CA ILE A 110 3.87 12.27 2.23
C ILE A 110 3.76 11.67 0.84
N ARG A 111 3.08 12.37 -0.08
CA ARG A 111 2.92 11.93 -1.46
C ARG A 111 3.51 12.98 -2.41
N ARG A 112 4.37 12.52 -3.31
CA ARG A 112 4.94 13.34 -4.38
C ARG A 112 4.71 12.68 -5.73
N GLU A 113 4.46 13.52 -6.73
CA GLU A 113 4.39 13.11 -8.13
C GLU A 113 5.78 13.21 -8.76
N PHE A 114 6.13 12.24 -9.60
CA PHE A 114 7.28 12.35 -10.48
C PHE A 114 6.93 13.17 -11.71
N SER A 115 7.87 13.98 -12.19
CA SER A 115 7.68 14.75 -13.43
C SER A 115 7.45 13.83 -14.64
N VAL A 116 6.79 14.37 -15.66
CA VAL A 116 6.45 13.67 -16.92
C VAL A 116 7.73 13.16 -17.61
N GLN A 117 7.95 11.84 -17.54
CA GLN A 117 8.97 10.99 -18.22
C GLN A 117 9.49 9.85 -17.31
N ALA A 118 9.18 9.88 -16.00
CA ALA A 118 9.56 8.79 -15.10
C ALA A 118 8.68 7.54 -15.26
N LEU A 119 9.29 6.36 -15.10
CA LEU A 119 8.60 5.05 -15.04
C LEU A 119 7.49 5.03 -13.96
N PHE A 120 7.74 5.72 -12.86
CA PHE A 120 6.81 5.84 -11.75
C PHE A 120 5.95 7.11 -11.92
N SER A 121 4.68 7.03 -11.54
CA SER A 121 3.76 8.18 -11.48
C SER A 121 3.97 8.96 -10.19
N SER A 122 3.98 8.25 -9.06
CA SER A 122 4.10 8.86 -7.73
C SER A 122 4.93 8.01 -6.77
N VAL A 123 5.44 8.68 -5.74
CA VAL A 123 5.97 8.04 -4.54
C VAL A 123 5.16 8.48 -3.33
N GLN A 124 4.82 7.52 -2.49
CA GLN A 124 4.13 7.74 -1.23
C GLN A 124 4.95 7.15 -0.10
N TYR A 125 5.31 7.98 0.86
CA TYR A 125 5.85 7.55 2.14
C TYR A 125 4.75 7.61 3.20
N SER A 126 4.63 6.59 4.02
CA SER A 126 3.75 6.57 5.19
C SER A 126 4.49 6.13 6.43
N PHE A 127 4.22 6.79 7.54
CA PHE A 127 4.64 6.39 8.87
C PHE A 127 3.41 6.20 9.74
N SER A 128 3.35 5.10 10.47
CA SER A 128 2.26 4.81 11.41
C SER A 128 2.83 4.41 12.76
N ASN A 129 2.13 4.79 13.83
CA ASN A 129 2.46 4.44 15.20
C ASN A 129 1.17 4.09 15.96
N ASP A 130 1.02 2.84 16.36
CA ASP A 130 -0.14 2.31 17.11
C ASP A 130 0.10 2.23 18.63
N GLY A 131 1.23 2.75 19.10
CA GLY A 131 1.65 2.68 20.50
C GLY A 131 2.40 1.39 20.86
N GLN A 132 2.45 0.38 19.98
CA GLN A 132 3.21 -0.87 20.14
C GLN A 132 4.27 -1.04 19.04
N ASN A 133 3.90 -0.71 17.81
CA ASN A 133 4.70 -0.80 16.61
C ASN A 133 4.72 0.55 15.91
N MET A 134 5.88 0.84 15.33
CA MET A 134 6.06 1.91 14.37
C MET A 134 6.42 1.26 13.04
N ILE A 135 5.67 1.61 11.99
CA ILE A 135 5.87 1.05 10.64
C ILE A 135 6.05 2.22 9.68
N GLU A 136 7.12 2.15 8.90
CA GLU A 136 7.28 3.00 7.73
C GLU A 136 7.19 2.20 6.44
N THR A 137 6.54 2.80 5.44
CA THR A 137 6.34 2.19 4.14
C THR A 137 6.61 3.22 3.06
N LEU A 138 7.44 2.87 2.07
CA LEU A 138 7.64 3.61 0.84
C LEU A 138 7.00 2.84 -0.31
N VAL A 139 6.07 3.46 -1.01
CA VAL A 139 5.37 2.89 -2.17
C VAL A 139 5.67 3.73 -3.40
N LEU A 140 6.17 3.10 -4.46
CA LEU A 140 6.35 3.71 -5.77
C LEU A 140 5.33 3.11 -6.75
N HIS A 141 4.41 3.95 -7.24
CA HIS A 141 3.38 3.54 -8.19
C HIS A 141 3.90 3.68 -9.61
N VAL A 142 3.71 2.64 -10.43
CA VAL A 142 4.06 2.65 -11.85
C VAL A 142 3.05 3.50 -12.62
N ARG A 143 3.52 4.28 -13.60
CA ARG A 143 2.66 5.21 -14.36
C ARG A 143 1.67 4.50 -15.27
N ASP A 144 2.16 3.56 -16.08
CA ASP A 144 1.37 2.80 -17.05
C ASP A 144 1.54 1.30 -16.76
N PRO A 145 0.87 0.78 -15.71
CA PRO A 145 1.12 -0.58 -15.24
C PRO A 145 0.60 -1.62 -16.23
N LYS A 146 1.53 -2.29 -16.93
CA LYS A 146 1.22 -3.48 -17.75
C LYS A 146 1.28 -4.76 -16.93
N GLU A 147 2.34 -4.90 -16.15
CA GLU A 147 2.59 -6.08 -15.32
C GLU A 147 2.88 -5.69 -13.87
N LEU A 148 3.78 -4.75 -13.63
CA LEU A 148 4.07 -4.22 -12.29
C LEU A 148 3.17 -3.01 -12.02
N ILE A 149 2.48 -3.02 -10.89
CA ILE A 149 1.61 -1.94 -10.41
C ILE A 149 2.39 -1.01 -9.48
N GLU A 150 3.07 -1.59 -8.49
CA GLU A 150 3.83 -0.83 -7.51
C GLU A 150 4.98 -1.65 -6.90
N VAL A 151 5.96 -0.92 -6.37
CA VAL A 151 7.01 -1.45 -5.50
C VAL A 151 6.82 -0.86 -4.11
N SER A 152 6.69 -1.70 -3.09
CA SER A 152 6.62 -1.29 -1.69
C SER A 152 7.81 -1.80 -0.89
N LEU A 153 8.41 -0.91 -0.10
CA LEU A 153 9.50 -1.18 0.82
C LEU A 153 9.02 -0.81 2.22
N GLU A 154 9.27 -1.68 3.19
CA GLU A 154 8.80 -1.49 4.55
C GLU A 154 9.90 -1.78 5.56
N ASP A 155 9.82 -1.04 6.66
CA ASP A 155 10.60 -1.24 7.87
C ASP A 155 9.69 -1.03 9.08
N SER A 156 10.01 -1.72 10.17
CA SER A 156 9.20 -1.73 11.38
C SER A 156 10.09 -1.78 12.62
N ALA A 157 9.73 -1.03 13.65
CA ALA A 157 10.38 -1.06 14.95
C ALA A 157 9.35 -1.08 16.07
N SER A 158 9.73 -1.56 17.25
CA SER A 158 8.91 -1.43 18.45
C SER A 158 8.77 0.05 18.86
N SER A 159 7.59 0.45 19.34
CA SER A 159 7.25 1.81 19.81
C SER A 159 7.97 2.27 21.09
N VAL A 160 8.87 1.46 21.64
CA VAL A 160 9.67 1.77 22.84
C VAL A 160 10.58 3.00 22.62
N THR A 161 10.70 3.48 21.37
CA THR A 161 11.42 4.69 20.98
C THR A 161 10.49 5.74 20.39
N THR A 162 10.95 7.00 20.28
CA THR A 162 10.18 8.06 19.61
C THR A 162 10.24 7.90 18.08
N ALA A 163 9.26 8.45 17.37
CA ALA A 163 9.28 8.46 15.89
C ALA A 163 10.55 9.14 15.34
N GLU A 164 11.03 10.20 16.01
CA GLU A 164 12.29 10.86 15.67
C GLU A 164 13.49 9.92 15.82
N ALA A 165 13.55 9.13 16.91
CA ALA A 165 14.62 8.18 17.13
C ALA A 165 14.62 7.04 16.10
N MET A 166 13.45 6.48 15.76
CA MET A 166 13.34 5.45 14.71
C MET A 166 13.83 5.97 13.36
N LEU A 167 13.34 7.15 12.95
CA LEU A 167 13.71 7.75 11.66
C LEU A 167 15.18 8.20 11.61
N ALA A 168 15.77 8.54 12.77
CA ALA A 168 17.19 8.85 12.89
C ALA A 168 18.08 7.60 12.81
N ALA A 169 17.61 6.45 13.30
CA ALA A 169 18.36 5.19 13.32
C ALA A 169 18.64 4.64 11.91
N ASN A 170 17.86 5.03 10.90
CA ASN A 170 17.95 4.50 9.53
C ASN A 170 17.94 2.99 9.49
N THR A 171 17.01 2.40 10.22
CA THR A 171 16.82 0.95 10.24
C THR A 171 16.66 0.42 8.80
N PRO A 172 17.29 -0.74 8.49
CA PRO A 172 17.23 -1.34 7.16
C PRO A 172 15.81 -1.77 6.80
N ALA A 173 15.49 -1.78 5.50
CA ALA A 173 14.23 -2.35 5.02
C ALA A 173 14.17 -3.85 5.39
N SER A 174 13.06 -4.25 5.99
CA SER A 174 12.79 -5.63 6.40
C SER A 174 11.84 -6.35 5.44
N ARG A 175 11.15 -5.62 4.56
CA ARG A 175 10.24 -6.21 3.56
C ARG A 175 10.25 -5.44 2.24
N VAL A 176 10.13 -6.21 1.16
CA VAL A 176 9.98 -5.75 -0.23
C VAL A 176 8.78 -6.47 -0.82
N ARG A 177 7.87 -5.76 -1.50
CA ARG A 177 6.76 -6.35 -2.23
C ARG A 177 6.60 -5.68 -3.59
N LEU A 178 6.37 -6.50 -4.60
CA LEU A 178 6.00 -6.12 -5.96
C LEU A 178 4.54 -6.51 -6.17
N GLU A 179 3.68 -5.52 -6.36
CA GLU A 179 2.30 -5.78 -6.74
C GLU A 179 2.17 -5.88 -8.25
N ARG A 180 1.49 -6.91 -8.74
CA ARG A 180 1.41 -7.21 -10.16
C ARG A 180 -0.03 -7.28 -10.66
N PHE A 181 -0.26 -6.77 -11.86
CA PHE A 181 -1.57 -6.82 -12.51
C PHE A 181 -1.82 -8.23 -13.07
N GLY A 182 -2.91 -8.85 -12.65
CA GLY A 182 -3.33 -10.17 -13.14
C GLY A 182 -2.41 -11.35 -12.76
N LYS A 183 -1.44 -11.14 -11.86
CA LYS A 183 -0.50 -12.15 -11.35
C LYS A 183 -0.39 -12.03 -9.83
N SER A 184 -0.02 -13.10 -9.13
CA SER A 184 0.30 -13.04 -7.70
C SER A 184 1.41 -12.02 -7.44
N SER A 185 1.37 -11.33 -6.31
CA SER A 185 2.47 -10.46 -5.88
C SER A 185 3.76 -11.25 -5.69
N VAL A 186 4.91 -10.58 -5.75
CA VAL A 186 6.20 -11.15 -5.32
C VAL A 186 6.62 -10.42 -4.06
N ALA A 187 7.12 -11.12 -3.05
CA ALA A 187 7.54 -10.48 -1.82
C ALA A 187 8.72 -11.20 -1.18
N LEU A 188 9.53 -10.42 -0.46
CA LEU A 188 10.62 -10.86 0.37
C LEU A 188 10.48 -10.15 1.72
N ALA A 189 10.54 -10.89 2.82
CA ALA A 189 10.49 -10.36 4.17
C ALA A 189 11.55 -11.03 5.04
N ARG A 190 12.12 -10.29 6.00
CA ARG A 190 12.93 -10.88 7.06
C ARG A 190 12.04 -11.72 7.95
N CYS A 191 12.33 -13.01 8.01
CA CYS A 191 11.50 -13.95 8.76
C CYS A 191 12.19 -14.35 10.07
N LEU A 192 11.41 -14.30 11.15
CA LEU A 192 11.84 -14.79 12.45
C LEU A 192 11.74 -16.31 12.51
N ALA A 193 12.35 -16.89 13.54
CA ALA A 193 12.12 -18.28 13.90
C ALA A 193 10.63 -18.55 14.11
N ALA A 194 10.12 -19.62 13.48
CA ALA A 194 8.84 -20.19 13.87
C ALA A 194 8.98 -20.80 15.27
N GLU A 195 7.89 -20.90 16.04
CA GLU A 195 7.95 -21.46 17.40
C GLU A 195 8.61 -22.86 17.38
N GLY A 196 9.71 -23.00 18.13
CA GLY A 196 10.48 -24.25 18.25
C GLY A 196 11.45 -24.57 17.11
N GLY A 197 11.56 -23.72 16.08
CA GLY A 197 12.47 -23.91 14.94
C GLY A 197 13.59 -22.86 14.86
N PRO A 198 14.68 -23.13 14.11
CA PRO A 198 15.65 -22.09 13.78
C PRO A 198 15.03 -21.04 12.83
N ALA A 199 15.57 -19.82 12.86
CA ALA A 199 15.22 -18.82 11.86
C ALA A 199 15.62 -19.31 10.46
N PRO A 200 14.83 -19.03 9.40
CA PRO A 200 15.20 -19.35 8.03
C PRO A 200 16.53 -18.70 7.66
N ASP A 201 17.42 -19.43 6.98
CA ASP A 201 18.62 -18.83 6.42
C ASP A 201 18.24 -17.95 5.23
N GLN A 202 18.49 -16.65 5.38
CA GLN A 202 18.19 -15.62 4.38
C GLN A 202 19.46 -14.93 3.86
N SER A 203 20.64 -15.50 4.12
CA SER A 203 21.94 -14.91 3.72
C SER A 203 22.04 -14.64 2.22
N ALA A 204 21.45 -15.51 1.39
CA ALA A 204 21.40 -15.34 -0.07
C ALA A 204 20.60 -14.10 -0.52
N TYR A 205 19.67 -13.61 0.31
CA TYR A 205 18.80 -12.47 -0.01
C TYR A 205 19.37 -11.13 0.46
N GLU A 206 20.53 -11.12 1.14
CA GLU A 206 21.10 -9.88 1.68
C GLU A 206 21.42 -8.79 0.66
N PRO A 207 21.85 -9.09 -0.58
CA PRO A 207 21.97 -8.08 -1.61
C PRO A 207 20.64 -7.36 -1.91
N LEU A 208 19.51 -8.08 -1.85
CA LEU A 208 18.18 -7.50 -2.09
C LEU A 208 17.75 -6.60 -0.92
N PHE A 209 17.94 -7.05 0.33
CA PHE A 209 17.66 -6.22 1.50
C PHE A 209 18.52 -4.96 1.54
N ARG A 210 19.80 -5.08 1.17
CA ARG A 210 20.70 -3.92 1.06
C ARG A 210 20.19 -2.94 0.01
N GLY A 211 19.87 -3.39 -1.19
CA GLY A 211 19.33 -2.55 -2.26
C GLY A 211 18.04 -1.83 -1.85
N ALA A 212 17.11 -2.55 -1.21
CA ALA A 212 15.89 -1.97 -0.66
C ALA A 212 16.17 -0.92 0.43
N SER A 213 17.12 -1.20 1.32
CA SER A 213 17.52 -0.29 2.39
C SER A 213 18.16 0.99 1.85
N GLU A 214 18.98 0.89 0.80
CA GLU A 214 19.56 2.04 0.11
C GLU A 214 18.48 2.92 -0.53
N VAL A 215 17.48 2.31 -1.18
CA VAL A 215 16.34 3.04 -1.72
C VAL A 215 15.56 3.74 -0.61
N LEU A 216 15.16 3.02 0.44
CA LEU A 216 14.37 3.58 1.54
C LEU A 216 15.12 4.73 2.22
N ALA A 217 16.40 4.54 2.54
CA ALA A 217 17.24 5.58 3.15
C ALA A 217 17.37 6.82 2.26
N ASN A 218 17.54 6.66 0.94
CA ASN A 218 17.61 7.76 0.01
C ASN A 218 16.28 8.54 -0.06
N TYR A 219 15.15 7.84 -0.14
CA TYR A 219 13.84 8.50 -0.18
C TYR A 219 13.43 9.15 1.14
N ARG A 220 13.89 8.65 2.30
CA ARG A 220 13.75 9.37 3.58
C ARG A 220 14.35 10.78 3.50
N VAL A 221 15.52 10.92 2.85
CA VAL A 221 16.18 12.22 2.64
C VAL A 221 15.42 13.06 1.62
N LEU A 222 15.14 12.51 0.43
CA LEU A 222 14.49 13.23 -0.67
C LEU A 222 13.10 13.78 -0.31
N LEU A 223 12.36 13.07 0.54
CA LEU A 223 11.02 13.46 0.98
C LEU A 223 11.03 14.28 2.28
N GLY A 224 12.19 14.53 2.88
CA GLY A 224 12.31 15.30 4.12
C GLY A 224 11.65 14.60 5.32
N VAL A 225 11.59 13.26 5.31
CA VAL A 225 10.82 12.45 6.27
C VAL A 225 11.18 12.75 7.71
N ARG A 226 12.49 12.81 8.02
CA ARG A 226 12.99 12.99 9.39
C ARG A 226 12.53 14.30 10.04
N LYS A 227 12.18 15.30 9.22
CA LYS A 227 11.64 16.57 9.69
C LYS A 227 10.12 16.57 9.67
N THR A 228 9.53 16.26 8.51
CA THR A 228 8.10 16.36 8.28
C THR A 228 7.30 15.42 9.19
N VAL A 229 7.74 14.17 9.37
CA VAL A 229 6.96 13.18 10.12
C VAL A 229 6.80 13.55 11.60
N PRO A 230 7.88 13.83 12.37
CA PRO A 230 7.72 14.27 13.75
C PRO A 230 6.89 15.55 13.90
N GLU A 231 7.09 16.54 13.03
CA GLU A 231 6.34 17.81 13.04
C GLU A 231 4.83 17.59 12.81
N GLU A 232 4.47 16.73 11.86
CA GLU A 232 3.08 16.43 11.56
C GLU A 232 2.42 15.54 12.62
N LEU A 233 3.15 14.56 13.20
CA LEU A 233 2.67 13.75 14.32
C LEU A 233 2.37 14.60 15.56
N ALA A 234 3.20 15.60 15.86
CA ALA A 234 2.98 16.52 16.98
C ALA A 234 1.68 17.33 16.85
N LYS A 235 1.18 17.54 15.63
CA LYS A 235 -0.11 18.21 15.38
C LYS A 235 -1.32 17.31 15.64
N ILE A 236 -1.14 15.99 15.69
CA ILE A 236 -2.20 15.00 15.95
C ILE A 236 -2.39 14.81 17.46
N SER A 237 -1.32 14.89 18.24
CA SER A 237 -1.31 14.60 19.68
C SER A 237 -1.92 15.71 20.55
N GLY A 238 -2.44 16.79 19.96
CA GLY A 238 -3.20 17.82 20.69
C GLY A 238 -2.36 18.67 21.65
N ALA A 239 -1.03 18.63 21.56
CA ALA A 239 -0.17 19.53 22.31
C ALA A 239 -0.38 20.96 21.80
N LYS A 240 -1.27 21.72 22.46
CA LYS A 240 -1.27 23.18 22.36
C LYS A 240 0.17 23.65 22.56
N PRO A 241 0.73 24.50 21.67
CA PRO A 241 1.98 25.17 21.95
C PRO A 241 1.83 25.82 23.32
N LYS A 242 2.70 25.45 24.26
CA LYS A 242 2.75 26.11 25.56
C LYS A 242 2.97 27.59 25.26
N ALA A 243 1.90 28.38 25.43
CA ALA A 243 1.94 29.81 25.20
C ALA A 243 3.16 30.32 25.98
N ALA A 244 4.11 30.92 25.28
CA ALA A 244 5.21 31.62 25.91
C ALA A 244 4.56 32.62 26.86
N THR A 245 4.72 32.39 28.17
CA THR A 245 4.32 33.34 29.19
C THR A 245 5.02 34.64 28.85
N LYS A 246 4.28 35.59 28.29
CA LYS A 246 4.69 36.98 28.23
C LYS A 246 4.83 37.42 29.69
N SER A 247 6.04 37.40 30.22
CA SER A 247 6.40 38.19 31.38
C SER A 247 6.36 39.66 30.95
N GLY A 248 5.16 40.22 30.91
CA GLY A 248 4.97 41.66 30.94
C GLY A 248 5.18 42.11 32.38
N GLN A 249 6.30 42.76 32.66
CA GLN A 249 6.32 43.82 33.65
C GLN A 249 6.86 45.08 32.98
N THR A 250 5.96 46.06 32.99
CA THR A 250 6.01 47.32 32.27
C THR A 250 6.45 48.43 33.24
N ARG A 251 7.42 49.24 32.79
CA ARG A 251 7.68 50.66 33.09
C ARG A 251 8.08 51.10 34.51
N SER A 252 9.20 51.83 34.57
CA SER A 252 9.16 53.30 34.69
C SER A 252 10.50 53.89 34.25
N GLY A 253 10.48 54.72 33.21
CA GLY A 253 11.53 55.73 33.02
C GLY A 253 11.21 56.94 33.90
N ASP A 254 12.23 57.67 34.33
CA ASP A 254 12.25 59.12 34.15
C ASP A 254 13.67 59.65 34.36
N GLU A 255 14.13 60.33 33.33
CA GLU A 255 15.36 61.10 33.24
C GLU A 255 15.00 62.55 33.54
N LYS A 256 15.55 63.12 34.62
CA LYS A 256 15.77 64.57 34.78
C LYS A 256 16.50 64.89 36.09
N LYS A 257 17.78 65.29 36.00
CA LYS A 257 18.22 66.70 36.05
C LYS A 257 19.74 66.76 36.07
#